data_AF-A0A917C112-F1
#
_entry.id   AF-A0A917C112-F1
#
_cell.length_a   1.000
_cell.length_b   1.000
_cell.length_c   1.000
_cell.angle_alpha   90.00
_cell.angle_beta   90.00
_cell.angle_gamma   90.00
#
_symmetry.space_group_name_H-M   'P 1'
#
loop_
_entity.id
_entity.type
_entity.pdbx_description
1 polymer ?
#
loop_
_entity_poly.entity_id
_entity_poly.type
_entity_poly.pdbx_seq_one_letter_code
_entity_poly.pdbx_strand_id
1 'polypeptide(L)'
;MAILLPQQFFTLAAGVGKSYYENLAGGTNAAVTVQNNSANPVNLVLTRVNAPVITYVIPGGNSLTLSVQLLLVAALQATAAGAAFGFIQVATSDF
;
A
#
# COMPACT_ATOMS: atom_id res chain seq x y z
N MET A 1 -15.43 -9.81 -10.92
CA MET A 1 -15.53 -8.37 -11.24
C MET A 1 -14.49 -7.65 -10.42
N ALA A 2 -13.64 -6.87 -11.08
CA ALA A 2 -12.67 -6.01 -10.39
C ALA A 2 -13.25 -4.61 -10.21
N ILE A 3 -13.05 -4.00 -9.05
CA ILE A 3 -13.42 -2.62 -8.75
C ILE A 3 -12.14 -1.84 -8.54
N LEU A 4 -11.91 -0.84 -9.38
CA LEU A 4 -10.82 0.10 -9.19
C LEU A 4 -11.24 1.17 -8.19
N LEU A 5 -10.63 1.19 -7.02
CA LEU A 5 -10.87 2.24 -6.03
C LEU A 5 -10.22 3.56 -6.50
N PRO A 6 -10.72 4.71 -6.03
CA PRO A 6 -10.09 6.00 -6.34
C PRO A 6 -8.60 5.99 -6.01
N GLN A 7 -7.79 6.55 -6.91
CA GLN A 7 -6.38 6.78 -6.65
C GLN A 7 -6.24 7.76 -5.47
N GLN A 8 -5.36 7.43 -4.53
CA GLN A 8 -5.13 8.24 -3.34
C GLN A 8 -3.69 8.77 -3.34
N PHE A 9 -3.55 10.09 -3.28
CA PHE A 9 -2.25 10.74 -3.14
C PHE A 9 -1.79 10.69 -1.67
N PHE A 10 -0.47 10.58 -1.48
CA PHE A 10 0.13 10.62 -0.15
C PHE A 10 1.30 11.59 -0.08
N THR A 11 1.43 12.20 1.11
CA THR A 11 2.62 12.88 1.60
C THR A 11 2.75 12.47 3.07
N LEU A 12 3.85 11.79 3.39
CA LEU A 12 4.15 11.25 4.71
C LEU A 12 5.44 11.88 5.21
N ALA A 13 5.41 12.43 6.42
CA ALA A 13 6.63 12.85 7.11
C ALA A 13 7.48 11.63 7.50
N ALA A 14 8.78 11.83 7.72
CA ALA A 14 9.69 10.74 8.10
C ALA A 14 9.15 9.97 9.33
N GLY A 15 9.16 8.64 9.26
CA GLY A 15 8.67 7.77 10.32
C GLY A 15 7.14 7.70 10.48
N VAL A 16 6.37 8.49 9.72
CA VAL A 16 4.90 8.50 9.80
C VAL A 16 4.31 7.44 8.86
N GLY A 17 3.32 6.70 9.36
CA GLY A 17 2.54 5.75 8.58
C GLY A 17 1.05 6.11 8.52
N LYS A 18 0.38 5.63 7.47
CA LYS A 18 -1.06 5.81 7.25
C LYS A 18 -1.64 4.61 6.48
N SER A 19 -2.86 4.19 6.83
CA SER A 19 -3.64 3.22 6.07
C SER A 19 -4.39 3.88 4.90
N TYR A 20 -4.46 3.17 3.78
CA TYR A 20 -5.12 3.63 2.54
C TYR A 20 -6.21 2.67 2.07
N TYR A 21 -6.25 1.47 2.64
CA TYR A 21 -7.29 0.50 2.40
C TYR A 21 -7.48 -0.33 3.66
N GLU A 22 -8.74 -0.53 4.03
CA GLU A 22 -9.14 -1.37 5.17
C GLU A 22 -10.42 -2.13 4.81
N ASN A 23 -10.39 -3.45 4.97
CA ASN A 23 -11.55 -4.31 4.89
C ASN A 23 -11.48 -5.34 6.01
N LEU A 24 -12.06 -5.00 7.16
CA LEU A 24 -12.09 -5.86 8.34
C LEU A 24 -13.19 -6.92 8.28
N ALA A 25 -13.97 -6.98 7.19
CA ALA A 25 -15.06 -7.94 7.00
C ALA A 25 -14.60 -9.24 6.31
N GLY A 26 -13.38 -9.69 6.58
CA GLY A 26 -12.82 -10.94 6.01
C GLY A 26 -11.93 -10.76 4.79
N GLY A 27 -11.57 -9.52 4.44
CA GLY A 27 -10.63 -9.19 3.36
C GLY A 27 -11.18 -9.44 1.96
N THR A 28 -10.39 -9.08 0.95
CA THR A 28 -10.74 -9.30 -0.46
C THR A 28 -9.49 -9.49 -1.31
N ASN A 29 -9.60 -10.12 -2.48
CA ASN A 29 -8.48 -10.17 -3.41
C ASN A 29 -8.23 -8.76 -3.95
N ALA A 30 -6.97 -8.36 -4.04
CA ALA A 30 -6.64 -7.00 -4.48
C ALA A 30 -5.34 -6.94 -5.25
N ALA A 31 -5.22 -5.97 -6.15
CA ALA A 31 -3.95 -5.49 -6.66
C ALA A 31 -3.64 -4.14 -6.02
N VAL A 32 -2.50 -4.03 -5.33
CA VAL A 32 -2.03 -2.79 -4.70
C VAL A 32 -0.88 -2.24 -5.53
N THR A 33 -1.08 -1.05 -6.10
CA THR A 33 -0.05 -0.31 -6.83
C THR A 33 0.37 0.90 -6.03
N VAL A 34 1.67 1.08 -5.85
CA VAL A 34 2.26 2.25 -5.19
C VAL A 34 3.31 2.85 -6.10
N GLN A 35 3.18 4.13 -6.35
CA GLN A 35 4.17 4.94 -7.03
C GLN A 35 4.85 5.83 -5.99
N ASN A 36 6.15 5.64 -5.77
CA ASN A 36 6.95 6.50 -4.91
C ASN A 36 7.66 7.55 -5.76
N ASN A 37 7.16 8.79 -5.74
CA ASN A 37 7.73 9.91 -6.49
C ASN A 37 8.82 10.66 -5.70
N SER A 38 9.07 10.28 -4.45
CA SER A 38 10.09 10.90 -3.61
C SER A 38 11.47 10.30 -3.82
N ALA A 39 12.50 10.95 -3.29
CA ALA A 39 13.86 10.43 -3.27
C ALA A 39 14.08 9.37 -2.17
N ASN A 40 13.25 9.36 -1.13
CA ASN A 40 13.37 8.46 0.01
C ASN A 40 12.53 7.19 -0.18
N PRO A 41 12.93 6.04 0.38
CA PRO A 41 12.12 4.83 0.31
C PRO A 41 10.84 4.95 1.17
N VAL A 42 9.78 4.29 0.71
CA VAL A 42 8.53 4.09 1.46
C VAL A 42 8.26 2.60 1.63
N ASN A 43 7.79 2.21 2.81
CA ASN A 43 7.41 0.85 3.10
C ASN A 43 5.93 0.66 2.76
N LEU A 44 5.62 -0.31 1.90
CA LEU A 44 4.28 -0.84 1.71
C LEU A 44 4.06 -1.98 2.71
N VAL A 45 3.13 -1.76 3.65
CA VAL A 45 2.77 -2.72 4.69
C VAL A 45 1.41 -3.33 4.35
N LEU A 46 1.38 -4.65 4.20
CA LEU A 46 0.21 -5.42 3.81
C LEU A 46 -0.16 -6.40 4.92
N THR A 47 -1.42 -6.37 5.32
CA THR A 47 -2.02 -7.34 6.25
C THR A 47 -3.05 -8.16 5.49
N ARG A 48 -3.01 -9.48 5.64
CA ARG A 48 -3.97 -10.41 5.03
C ARG A 48 -4.62 -11.29 6.09
N VAL A 49 -5.76 -11.89 5.76
CA VAL A 49 -6.42 -12.88 6.62
C VAL A 49 -5.48 -14.05 6.90
N ASN A 50 -5.34 -14.42 8.17
CA ASN A 50 -4.57 -15.59 8.63
C ASN A 50 -3.11 -15.65 8.10
N ALA A 51 -2.49 -14.50 7.88
CA ALA A 51 -1.11 -14.42 7.42
C ALA A 51 -0.33 -13.35 8.20
N PRO A 52 1.00 -13.49 8.31
CA PRO A 52 1.84 -12.44 8.91
C PRO A 52 1.77 -11.16 8.09
N VAL A 53 2.08 -10.03 8.74
CA VAL A 53 2.26 -8.74 8.08
C VAL A 53 3.45 -8.83 7.14
N ILE A 54 3.27 -8.35 5.91
CA ILE A 54 4.32 -8.31 4.89
C ILE A 54 4.69 -6.86 4.64
N THR A 55 6.00 -6.58 4.63
CA THR A 55 6.53 -5.25 4.33
C THR A 55 7.42 -5.31 3.11
N TYR A 56 7.12 -4.48 2.11
CA TYR A 56 7.95 -4.28 0.94
C TYR A 56 8.53 -2.87 0.95
N VAL A 57 9.83 -2.76 0.73
CA VAL A 57 10.49 -1.46 0.57
C VAL A 57 10.39 -1.05 -0.89
N ILE A 58 9.84 0.14 -1.14
CA ILE A 58 9.76 0.73 -2.47
C ILE A 58 10.79 1.86 -2.54
N PRO A 59 11.89 1.70 -3.30
CA PRO A 59 12.90 2.75 -3.44
C PRO A 59 12.32 4.05 -3.99
N GLY A 60 13.03 5.16 -3.79
CA GLY A 60 12.65 6.45 -4.38
C GLY A 60 12.59 6.40 -5.90
N GLY A 61 11.64 7.11 -6.50
CA GLY A 61 11.42 7.16 -7.95
C GLY A 61 10.94 5.86 -8.60
N ASN A 62 10.57 4.85 -7.80
CA ASN A 62 10.15 3.53 -8.30
C ASN A 62 8.68 3.24 -8.01
N SER A 63 8.15 2.25 -8.71
CA SER A 63 6.79 1.74 -8.55
C SER A 63 6.80 0.27 -8.17
N LEU A 64 5.77 -0.16 -7.45
CA LEU A 64 5.54 -1.57 -7.15
C LEU A 64 4.05 -1.89 -7.26
N THR A 65 3.73 -2.98 -7.96
CA THR A 65 2.38 -3.55 -8.02
C THR A 65 2.44 -4.98 -7.48
N LEU A 66 1.55 -5.29 -6.54
CA LEU A 66 1.43 -6.62 -5.95
C LEU A 66 0.00 -7.12 -6.04
N SER A 67 -0.17 -8.36 -6.49
CA SER A 67 -1.41 -9.11 -6.32
C SER A 67 -1.44 -9.74 -4.92
N VAL A 68 -2.50 -9.49 -4.18
CA VAL A 68 -2.64 -9.84 -2.77
C VAL A 68 -3.98 -10.55 -2.56
N GLN A 69 -3.92 -11.80 -2.11
CA GLN A 69 -5.11 -12.57 -1.77
C GLN A 69 -5.60 -12.24 -0.35
N LEU A 70 -6.91 -12.06 -0.17
CA LEU A 70 -7.55 -11.74 1.13
C LEU A 70 -6.87 -10.58 1.88
N LEU A 71 -6.63 -9.46 1.19
CA LEU A 71 -6.10 -8.22 1.75
C LEU A 71 -7.09 -7.64 2.78
N LEU A 72 -6.59 -7.42 4.00
CA LEU A 72 -7.30 -6.72 5.07
C LEU A 72 -6.91 -5.24 5.12
N VAL A 73 -5.61 -4.95 5.07
CA VAL A 73 -5.09 -3.57 5.18
C VAL A 73 -3.94 -3.37 4.22
N ALA A 74 -3.96 -2.24 3.50
CA ALA A 74 -2.78 -1.71 2.83
C ALA A 74 -2.43 -0.35 3.44
N ALA A 75 -1.21 -0.24 3.98
CA ALA A 75 -0.69 0.96 4.60
C ALA A 75 0.67 1.33 4.00
N LEU A 76 0.99 2.61 4.06
CA LEU A 76 2.30 3.13 3.71
C LEU A 76 2.96 3.68 4.96
N GLN A 77 4.26 3.46 5.10
CA GLN A 77 5.07 4.03 6.16
C GLN A 77 6.33 4.66 5.55
N ALA A 78 6.50 5.96 5.74
CA ALA A 78 7.76 6.61 5.42
C ALA A 78 8.83 6.10 6.38
N THR A 79 10.01 5.77 5.85
CA THR A 79 11.14 5.35 6.67
C THR A 79 11.70 6.52 7.47
N ALA A 80 12.63 6.24 8.39
CA ALA A 80 13.36 7.30 9.09
C ALA A 80 14.31 8.07 8.15
N ALA A 81 14.55 7.58 6.93
CA ALA A 81 15.44 8.22 5.95
C ALA A 81 14.90 9.57 5.46
N GLY A 82 13.58 9.77 5.48
CA GLY A 82 12.98 11.06 5.15
C GLY A 82 11.50 10.98 4.76
N ALA A 83 10.93 12.14 4.44
CA ALA A 83 9.56 12.22 3.95
C ALA A 83 9.40 11.53 2.59
N ALA A 84 8.22 10.97 2.35
CA ALA A 84 7.87 10.28 1.11
C ALA A 84 6.53 10.79 0.55
N PHE A 85 6.42 10.87 -0.78
CA PHE A 85 5.19 11.31 -1.45
C PHE A 85 4.97 10.55 -2.76
N GLY A 86 3.72 10.49 -3.21
CA GLY A 86 3.33 9.74 -4.40
C GLY A 86 1.85 9.41 -4.43
N PHE A 87 1.49 8.25 -5.00
CA PHE A 87 0.13 7.75 -4.94
C PHE A 87 0.08 6.24 -4.70
N ILE A 88 -1.05 5.81 -4.15
CA ILE A 88 -1.45 4.41 -4.02
C ILE A 88 -2.79 4.21 -4.69
N GLN A 89 -2.94 3.09 -5.37
CA GLN A 89 -4.18 2.67 -6.02
C GLN A 89 -4.43 1.20 -5.72
N VAL A 90 -5.67 0.90 -5.34
CA VAL A 90 -6.09 -0.46 -4.98
C VAL A 90 -7.22 -0.86 -5.91
N ALA A 91 -7.07 -1.98 -6.58
CA ALA A 91 -8.14 -2.63 -7.33
C ALA A 91 -8.56 -3.89 -6.57
N THR A 92 -9.82 -4.00 -6.15
CA THR A 92 -10.34 -5.18 -5.47
C THR A 92 -11.01 -6.13 -6.45
N SER A 93 -11.06 -7.42 -6.14
CA SER A 93 -11.72 -8.48 -6.91
C SER A 93 -12.47 -9.40 -5.95
N ASP A 94 -13.70 -9.72 -6.29
CA ASP A 94 -14.55 -10.69 -5.57
C ASP A 94 -14.29 -12.15 -5.98
N PHE A 95 -13.31 -12.40 -6.84
CA PHE A 95 -12.96 -13.71 -7.39
C PHE A 95 -11.44 -13.88 -7.43
#